data_AF-N9TSE2-F1
#
_entry.id   AF-N9TSE2-F1
#
_cell.length_a   1.000
_cell.length_b   1.000
_cell.length_c   1.000
_cell.angle_alpha   90.00
_cell.angle_beta   90.00
_cell.angle_gamma   90.00
#
_symmetry.space_group_name_H-M   'P 1'
#
loop_
_entity.id
_entity.type
_entity.pdbx_description
1 polymer ?
#
loop_
_entity_poly.entity_id
_entity_poly.type
_entity_poly.pdbx_seq_one_letter_code
_entity_poly.pdbx_strand_id
1 'polypeptide(L)'
;MITLIIMWIMKAIGATSEQIYRVLPAVTDLDIIEKIKELDIYSYFDTLSRTNKAIIYFVLTFELASEFWAFMLFLTRWVPKKWQQRKNRVQHDAENLKSIKWKIENNFELTGKELKFYKKYSKANTKS
;
A
#
# COMPACT_ATOMS: atom_id res chain seq x y z
N MET A 1 1.51 -1.48 8.20
CA MET A 1 2.89 -1.61 7.69
C MET A 1 3.97 -1.15 8.66
N ILE A 2 3.77 -0.13 9.50
CA ILE A 2 4.80 0.41 10.41
C ILE A 2 5.18 -0.64 11.48
N THR A 3 4.20 -1.36 12.01
CA THR A 3 4.46 -2.37 13.06
C THR A 3 5.29 -3.54 12.53
N LEU A 4 5.14 -3.91 11.25
CA LEU A 4 6.00 -4.91 10.60
C LEU A 4 7.47 -4.46 10.56
N ILE A 5 7.72 -3.19 10.22
CA ILE A 5 9.07 -2.63 10.15
C ILE A 5 9.71 -2.63 11.55
N ILE A 6 8.95 -2.19 12.55
CA ILE A 6 9.40 -2.19 13.95
C ILE A 6 9.74 -3.62 14.40
N MET A 7 8.86 -4.60 14.12
CA MET A 7 9.14 -6.00 14.42
C MET A 7 10.40 -6.53 13.72
N TRP A 8 10.60 -6.17 12.46
CA TRP A 8 11.77 -6.58 11.70
C TRP A 8 13.06 -6.02 12.30
N ILE A 9 13.08 -4.73 12.65
CA ILE A 9 14.22 -4.10 13.33
C ILE A 9 14.49 -4.81 14.67
N MET A 10 13.46 -5.08 15.46
CA MET A 10 13.59 -5.76 16.75
C MET A 10 14.07 -7.21 16.64
N LYS A 11 13.87 -7.85 15.48
CA LYS A 11 14.44 -9.17 15.18
C LYS A 11 15.87 -9.10 14.65
N ALA A 12 16.25 -8.00 14.00
CA ALA A 12 17.59 -7.80 13.46
C ALA A 12 18.61 -7.39 14.54
N ILE A 13 18.15 -6.89 15.68
CA ILE A 13 19.01 -6.52 16.80
C ILE A 13 19.16 -7.74 17.72
N GLY A 14 20.41 -8.18 17.95
CA GLY A 14 20.74 -9.22 18.91
C GLY A 14 20.39 -8.83 20.34
N ALA A 15 20.03 -9.81 21.16
CA ALA A 15 19.68 -9.59 22.57
C ALA A 15 20.92 -9.26 23.43
N THR A 16 20.73 -8.45 24.47
CA THR A 16 21.79 -8.19 25.45
C THR A 16 21.96 -9.36 26.43
N SER A 17 23.13 -9.48 27.07
CA SER A 17 23.41 -10.55 28.03
C SER A 17 22.39 -10.59 29.18
N GLU A 18 21.97 -9.43 29.69
CA GLU A 18 20.92 -9.33 30.72
C GLU A 18 19.56 -9.85 30.24
N GLN A 19 19.22 -9.61 28.98
CA GLN A 19 17.96 -10.08 28.39
C GLN A 19 17.97 -11.59 28.20
N ILE A 20 19.09 -12.14 27.74
CA ILE A 20 19.29 -13.59 27.59
C ILE A 20 19.19 -14.28 28.96
N TYR A 21 19.84 -13.71 29.98
CA TYR A 21 19.77 -14.22 31.35
C TYR A 21 18.33 -14.28 31.89
N ARG A 22 17.51 -13.26 31.62
CA ARG A 22 16.09 -13.24 32.03
C ARG A 22 15.25 -14.34 31.39
N VAL A 23 15.62 -14.78 30.18
CA VAL A 23 14.89 -15.82 29.44
C VAL A 23 15.38 -17.22 29.79
N LEU A 24 16.66 -17.34 30.16
CA LEU A 24 17.32 -18.58 30.56
C LEU A 24 17.81 -18.53 32.01
N PRO A 25 16.91 -18.38 33.01
CA PRO A 25 17.31 -18.22 34.40
C PRO A 25 17.99 -19.46 35.00
N ALA A 26 17.86 -20.62 34.34
CA ALA A 26 18.53 -21.86 34.73
C ALA A 26 20.01 -21.90 34.32
N VAL A 27 20.45 -21.01 33.43
CA VAL A 27 21.85 -20.89 33.02
C VAL A 27 22.52 -19.84 33.91
N THR A 28 23.28 -20.30 34.91
CA THR A 28 23.99 -19.44 35.86
C THR A 28 25.43 -19.12 35.43
N ASP A 29 25.95 -19.82 34.42
CA ASP A 29 27.30 -19.61 33.90
C ASP A 29 27.33 -18.42 32.92
N LEU A 30 28.10 -17.39 33.28
CA LEU A 30 28.25 -16.17 32.49
C LEU A 30 28.95 -16.43 31.15
N ASP A 31 29.90 -17.37 31.10
CA ASP A 31 30.64 -17.70 29.87
C ASP A 31 29.71 -18.33 28.82
N ILE A 32 28.69 -19.08 29.27
CA ILE A 32 27.67 -19.65 28.39
C ILE A 32 26.77 -18.56 27.82
N ILE A 33 26.36 -17.59 28.64
CA ILE A 33 25.52 -16.46 28.20
C ILE A 33 26.26 -15.61 27.16
N GLU A 34 27.56 -15.37 27.38
CA GLU A 34 28.40 -14.61 26.45
C GLU A 34 28.55 -15.33 25.12
N LYS A 35 28.77 -16.66 25.12
CA LYS A 35 28.76 -17.48 23.89
C LYS A 35 27.41 -17.47 23.18
N ILE A 36 26.29 -17.53 23.90
CA ILE A 36 24.94 -17.48 23.31
C ILE A 36 24.71 -16.13 22.61
N LYS A 37 25.22 -15.04 23.20
CA LYS A 37 25.18 -13.71 22.60
C LYS A 37 26.05 -13.62 21.34
N GLU A 38 27.27 -14.15 21.37
CA GLU A 38 28.16 -14.17 20.20
C GLU A 38 27.60 -14.97 19.02
N LEU A 39 26.86 -16.05 19.31
CA LEU A 39 26.19 -16.87 18.31
C LEU A 39 24.90 -16.26 17.75
N ASP A 40 24.50 -15.08 18.25
CA ASP A 40 23.30 -14.33 17.85
C ASP A 40 22.01 -15.19 17.84
N ILE A 41 21.91 -16.13 18.79
CA ILE A 41 20.82 -17.11 18.86
C ILE A 41 19.49 -16.44 19.22
N TYR A 42 19.53 -15.39 20.05
CA TYR A 42 18.35 -14.68 20.51
C TYR A 42 18.35 -13.24 20.03
N SER A 43 17.28 -12.85 19.34
CA SER A 43 17.04 -11.44 19.03
C SER A 43 16.39 -10.71 20.21
N TYR A 44 16.44 -9.37 20.18
CA TYR A 44 15.72 -8.53 21.14
C TYR A 44 14.24 -8.89 21.20
N PHE A 45 13.60 -9.12 20.04
CA PHE A 45 12.21 -9.55 19.98
C PHE A 45 11.97 -10.88 20.72
N ASP A 46 12.89 -11.84 20.60
CA ASP A 46 12.74 -13.17 21.22
C ASP A 46 12.80 -13.09 22.75
N THR A 47 13.54 -12.13 23.29
CA THR A 47 13.66 -11.93 24.74
C THR A 47 12.51 -11.16 25.38
N LEU A 48 11.56 -10.64 24.59
CA LEU A 48 10.37 -9.98 25.12
C LEU A 48 9.44 -10.94 25.86
N SER A 49 8.76 -10.40 26.87
CA SER A 49 7.69 -11.12 27.58
C SER A 49 6.55 -11.53 26.64
N ARG A 50 5.82 -12.58 27.02
CA ARG A 50 4.65 -13.05 26.27
C ARG A 50 3.62 -11.94 26.07
N THR A 51 3.39 -11.12 27.09
CA THR A 51 2.46 -9.98 27.04
C THR A 51 2.89 -8.95 26.01
N ASN A 52 4.17 -8.58 25.96
CA ASN A 52 4.67 -7.61 24.99
C ASN A 52 4.53 -8.12 23.55
N LYS A 53 4.85 -9.40 23.32
CA LYS A 53 4.65 -10.04 22.01
C LYS A 53 3.18 -10.05 21.61
N ALA A 54 2.27 -10.36 22.55
CA ALA A 54 0.83 -10.36 22.28
C ALA A 54 0.31 -8.98 21.89
N ILE A 55 0.75 -7.91 22.57
CA ILE A 55 0.40 -6.53 22.22
C ILE A 55 0.88 -6.19 20.80
N ILE A 56 2.13 -6.53 20.48
CA ILE A 56 2.70 -6.28 19.15
C ILE A 56 1.88 -6.99 18.06
N TYR A 57 1.55 -8.28 18.26
CA TYR A 57 0.72 -9.03 17.30
C TYR A 57 -0.71 -8.48 17.18
N PHE A 58 -1.28 -8.01 18.28
CA PHE A 58 -2.60 -7.39 18.27
C PHE A 58 -2.60 -6.10 17.42
N VAL A 59 -1.63 -5.21 17.66
CA VAL A 59 -1.48 -3.97 16.88
C VAL A 59 -1.23 -4.29 15.40
N LEU A 60 -0.38 -5.28 15.11
CA LEU A 60 -0.11 -5.72 13.73
C LEU A 60 -1.39 -6.18 13.02
N THR A 61 -2.20 -6.99 13.71
CA THR A 61 -3.46 -7.52 13.15
C THR A 61 -4.44 -6.39 12.88
N PHE A 62 -4.54 -5.42 13.79
CA PHE A 62 -5.39 -4.25 13.61
C PHE A 62 -4.92 -3.37 12.44
N GLU A 63 -3.62 -3.13 12.33
CA GLU A 63 -3.02 -2.35 11.24
C GLU A 63 -3.35 -3.00 9.88
N LEU A 64 -3.10 -4.31 9.73
CA LEU A 64 -3.44 -5.06 8.52
C LEU A 64 -4.93 -5.05 8.20
N ALA A 65 -5.79 -5.20 9.22
CA ALA A 65 -7.24 -5.15 9.04
C ALA A 65 -7.71 -3.78 8.54
N SER A 66 -7.15 -2.70 9.10
CA SER A 66 -7.49 -1.33 8.69
C SER A 66 -7.03 -1.02 7.26
N GLU A 67 -5.81 -1.45 6.89
CA GLU A 67 -5.28 -1.30 5.52
C GLU A 67 -6.12 -2.10 4.52
N PHE A 68 -6.46 -3.34 4.86
CA PHE A 68 -7.31 -4.18 4.02
C PHE A 68 -8.71 -3.58 3.86
N TRP A 69 -9.30 -3.07 4.94
CA TRP A 69 -10.59 -2.39 4.90
C TRP A 69 -10.55 -1.14 4.00
N ALA A 70 -9.53 -0.30 4.14
CA ALA A 70 -9.35 0.87 3.30
C ALA A 70 -9.19 0.49 1.82
N PHE A 71 -8.45 -0.57 1.53
CA PHE A 71 -8.30 -1.11 0.17
C PHE A 71 -9.63 -1.62 -0.40
N MET A 72 -10.42 -2.35 0.40
CA MET A 72 -11.76 -2.80 0.00
C MET A 72 -12.72 -1.62 -0.26
N LEU A 73 -12.69 -0.58 0.58
CA LEU A 73 -13.45 0.65 0.36
C LEU A 73 -13.01 1.38 -0.91
N PHE A 74 -11.71 1.41 -1.19
CA PHE A 74 -11.18 1.97 -2.43
C PHE A 74 -11.69 1.20 -3.64
N LEU A 75 -11.58 -0.13 -3.63
CA LEU A 75 -12.03 -0.99 -4.73
C LEU A 75 -13.54 -0.85 -4.97
N THR A 76 -14.35 -0.94 -3.92
CA THR A 76 -15.82 -0.82 -4.02
C THR A 76 -16.28 0.53 -4.54
N ARG A 77 -15.51 1.61 -4.35
CA ARG A 77 -15.83 2.93 -4.94
C ARG A 77 -15.25 3.12 -6.33
N TRP A 78 -14.02 2.67 -6.55
CA TRP A 78 -13.29 2.94 -7.78
C TRP A 78 -13.74 2.06 -8.94
N VAL A 79 -13.97 0.76 -8.69
CA VAL A 79 -14.34 -0.20 -9.73
C VAL A 79 -15.69 0.16 -10.37
N PRO A 80 -16.77 0.42 -9.62
CA PRO A 80 -18.05 0.80 -10.23
C PRO A 80 -17.97 2.13 -10.97
N LYS A 81 -17.25 3.12 -10.43
CA LYS A 81 -17.03 4.42 -11.08
C LYS A 81 -16.33 4.24 -12.43
N LYS A 82 -15.27 3.42 -12.48
CA LYS A 82 -14.57 3.11 -13.74
C LYS A 82 -15.43 2.32 -14.71
N TRP A 83 -16.27 1.41 -14.22
CA TRP A 83 -17.18 0.66 -15.07
C TRP A 83 -18.26 1.55 -15.68
N GLN A 84 -18.90 2.41 -14.88
CA GLN A 84 -19.86 3.40 -15.38
C GLN A 84 -19.23 4.34 -16.41
N GLN A 85 -18.02 4.83 -16.17
CA GLN A 85 -17.27 5.63 -17.14
C GLN A 85 -17.03 4.90 -18.46
N ARG A 86 -16.71 3.59 -18.42
CA ARG A 86 -16.56 2.78 -19.64
C ARG A 86 -17.89 2.55 -20.35
N LYS A 87 -18.97 2.30 -19.62
CA LYS A 87 -20.32 2.09 -20.19
C LYS A 87 -20.83 3.36 -20.88
N ASN A 88 -20.63 4.51 -20.25
CA ASN A 88 -21.11 5.80 -20.76
C ASN A 88 -20.10 6.48 -21.69
N ARG A 89 -18.99 5.81 -22.02
CA ARG A 89 -17.92 6.37 -22.85
C ARG A 89 -18.42 6.84 -24.21
N VAL A 90 -19.29 6.06 -24.85
CA VAL A 90 -19.83 6.41 -26.18
C VAL A 90 -20.69 7.67 -26.11
N GLN A 91 -21.52 7.82 -25.07
CA GLN A 91 -22.34 9.01 -24.87
C GLN A 91 -21.47 10.24 -24.57
N HIS A 92 -20.50 10.09 -23.68
CA HIS A 92 -19.58 11.17 -23.32
C HIS A 92 -18.68 11.59 -24.50
N ASP A 93 -18.24 10.64 -25.32
CA ASP A 93 -17.48 10.91 -26.55
C ASP A 93 -18.35 11.65 -27.58
N ALA A 94 -19.64 11.29 -27.71
CA ALA A 94 -20.59 11.97 -28.59
C ALA A 94 -20.91 13.41 -28.12
N GLU A 95 -21.09 13.63 -26.82
CA GLU A 95 -21.30 14.96 -26.23
C GLU A 95 -20.06 15.85 -26.40
N ASN A 96 -18.85 15.30 -26.16
CA ASN A 96 -17.60 16.00 -26.40
C ASN A 96 -17.47 16.43 -27.87
N LEU A 97 -17.84 15.56 -28.83
CA LEU A 97 -17.82 15.91 -30.25
C LEU A 97 -18.83 17.01 -30.59
N LYS A 98 -20.04 16.96 -30.02
CA LYS A 98 -21.05 18.02 -30.20
C LYS A 98 -20.55 19.36 -29.68
N SER A 99 -19.96 19.37 -28.48
CA SER A 99 -19.38 20.58 -27.89
C SER A 99 -18.23 21.14 -28.74
N ILE A 100 -17.33 20.28 -29.22
CA ILE A 100 -16.22 20.68 -30.10
C ILE A 100 -16.74 21.25 -31.42
N LYS A 101 -17.74 20.61 -32.05
CA LYS A 101 -18.36 21.12 -33.30
C LYS A 101 -18.96 22.50 -33.11
N TRP A 102 -19.76 22.68 -32.06
CA TRP A 102 -20.36 23.98 -31.75
C TRP A 102 -19.32 25.07 -31.50
N LYS A 103 -18.23 24.76 -30.77
CA LYS A 103 -17.13 25.71 -30.56
C LYS A 103 -16.45 26.13 -31.87
N ILE A 104 -16.23 25.18 -32.78
CA ILE A 104 -15.67 25.47 -34.12
C ILE A 104 -16.63 26.35 -34.93
N GLU A 105 -17.92 26.03 -34.93
CA GLU A 105 -18.96 26.81 -35.63
C GLU A 105 -19.08 28.25 -35.11
N ASN A 106 -18.78 28.48 -33.83
CA ASN A 106 -18.87 29.79 -33.16
C ASN A 106 -17.50 30.46 -32.97
N ASN A 107 -16.43 29.99 -33.63
CA ASN A 107 -15.07 30.53 -33.54
C ASN A 107 -14.48 30.61 -32.11
N PHE A 108 -14.86 29.68 -31.22
CA PHE A 108 -14.25 29.55 -29.90
C PHE A 108 -12.98 28.69 -29.94
N GLU A 109 -12.00 29.06 -29.13
CA GLU A 109 -10.77 28.27 -28.97
C GLU A 109 -11.04 26.92 -28.31
N LEU A 110 -10.40 25.88 -28.85
CA LEU A 110 -10.42 24.53 -28.28
C LEU A 110 -9.27 24.39 -27.28
N THR A 111 -9.55 23.73 -26.16
CA THR A 111 -8.49 23.37 -25.21
C THR A 111 -7.56 22.30 -25.81
N GLY A 112 -6.31 22.24 -25.35
CA GLY A 112 -5.34 21.26 -25.85
C GLY A 112 -5.78 19.79 -25.71
N LYS A 113 -6.68 19.48 -24.77
CA LYS A 113 -7.30 18.14 -24.61
C LYS A 113 -8.37 17.88 -25.69
N GLU A 114 -9.26 18.84 -25.92
CA GLU A 114 -10.29 18.78 -26.96
C GLU A 114 -9.68 18.65 -28.36
N LEU A 115 -8.62 19.42 -28.64
CA LEU A 115 -7.91 19.38 -29.92
C LEU A 115 -7.27 18.01 -30.20
N LYS A 116 -6.66 17.39 -29.18
CA LYS A 116 -6.10 16.03 -29.28
C LYS A 116 -7.17 14.98 -29.51
N PHE A 117 -8.31 15.10 -28.82
CA PHE A 117 -9.45 14.20 -28.98
C PHE A 117 -10.05 14.30 -30.39
N TYR A 118 -10.28 15.53 -30.89
CA TYR A 118 -10.81 15.79 -32.23
C TYR A 118 -9.88 15.23 -33.33
N LYS A 119 -8.57 15.48 -33.24
CA LYS A 119 -7.57 14.94 -34.18
C LYS A 119 -7.54 13.40 -34.20
N LYS A 120 -7.78 12.75 -33.07
CA LYS A 120 -7.83 11.28 -32.99
C LYS A 120 -9.08 10.74 -33.67
N TYR A 121 -10.22 11.41 -33.51
CA TYR A 121 -11.48 11.02 -34.12
C TYR A 121 -11.49 11.26 -35.64
N SER A 122 -10.99 12.41 -36.11
CA SER A 122 -10.94 12.73 -37.55
C SER A 122 -10.03 11.79 -38.34
N LYS A 123 -8.91 11.35 -37.76
CA LYS A 123 -8.01 10.33 -38.35
C LYS A 123 -8.62 8.93 -38.42
N ALA A 124 -9.57 8.61 -37.55
CA ALA A 124 -10.26 7.31 -37.57
C ALA A 124 -11.32 7.27 -38.69
N ASN A 125 -12.04 8.37 -38.92
CA ASN A 125 -13.06 8.48 -39.98
C ASN A 125 -12.50 8.65 -41.40
N THR A 126 -11.21 8.97 -41.57
CA THR A 126 -10.57 9.10 -42.90
C THR A 126 -10.02 7.77 -43.44
N LYS A 127 -10.11 6.69 -42.67
CA LYS A 127 -9.64 5.35 -43.06
C LYS A 127 -10.76 4.34 -43.33
N SER A 128 -12.03 4.72 -43.17
CA SER A 128 -13.19 3.96 -43.64
C SER A 128 -13.70 4.53 -44.94
#